data_AF-A0A3M7QTY3-F1
#
_entry.id   AF-A0A3M7QTY3-F1
#
_cell.length_a   1.000
_cell.length_b   1.000
_cell.length_c   1.000
_cell.angle_alpha   90.00
_cell.angle_beta   90.00
_cell.angle_gamma   90.00
#
_symmetry.space_group_name_H-M   'P 1'
#
loop_
_entity.id
_entity.type
_entity.pdbx_description
1 polymer ?
#
loop_
_entity_poly.entity_id
_entity_poly.type
_entity_poly.pdbx_seq_one_letter_code
_entity_poly.pdbx_strand_id
1 'polypeptide(L)'
;MIGYLRKLIFSILLLSLTTLGVYFNISHEFYQNKKYVCSPLNLNTKQFFVEIDGQTYPKIVPSFFNASINFECLNSAQTKPKLILLWNEYGPWKDYKYGLGKYEPFIRRKCPVTNCEITKDKSRLAESDLVLVHMRSKYSKLPLDRPYKSRLVFLITESPIHSKQFHPTFNGLFNLTATFNQNSYFSPFYYSNIELKWQLNQEFDPDKDFSQGKTRLAVILASNCQAHSKRIEYVREMQKYSQKIDIYGGCGKSCNIPGENRFLSNELCARIT
;
A
#
# COMPACT_ATOMS: atom_id res chain seq x y z
N MET A 1 -2.20 27.93 -48.54
CA MET A 1 -2.18 26.72 -47.68
C MET A 1 -1.83 26.99 -46.21
N ILE A 2 -0.84 27.84 -45.88
CA ILE A 2 -0.39 28.07 -44.49
C ILE A 2 -1.44 28.76 -43.58
N GLY A 3 -2.27 29.66 -44.13
CA GLY A 3 -3.32 30.35 -43.37
C GLY A 3 -4.50 29.47 -42.92
N TYR A 4 -4.79 28.40 -43.66
CA TYR A 4 -5.88 27.47 -43.35
C TYR A 4 -5.47 26.50 -42.22
N LEU A 5 -4.21 26.06 -42.23
CA LEU A 5 -3.63 25.22 -41.18
C LEU A 5 -3.59 25.94 -39.82
N ARG A 6 -3.26 27.24 -39.79
CA ARG A 6 -3.26 28.05 -38.57
C ARG A 6 -4.66 28.20 -37.96
N LYS A 7 -5.69 28.42 -38.79
CA LYS A 7 -7.09 28.48 -38.32
C LYS A 7 -7.57 27.13 -37.77
N LEU A 8 -7.21 26.02 -38.43
CA LEU A 8 -7.59 24.68 -37.99
C LEU A 8 -6.95 24.32 -36.64
N ILE A 9 -5.66 24.63 -36.44
CA ILE A 9 -4.94 24.39 -35.19
C ILE A 9 -5.52 25.25 -34.06
N PHE A 10 -5.86 26.52 -34.31
CA PHE A 10 -6.50 27.38 -33.32
C PHE A 10 -7.90 26.87 -32.91
N SER A 11 -8.71 26.41 -33.87
CA SER A 11 -10.03 25.86 -33.57
C SER A 11 -9.94 24.55 -32.76
N ILE A 12 -8.96 23.68 -33.06
CA ILE A 12 -8.73 22.44 -32.30
C ILE A 12 -8.25 22.75 -30.88
N LEU A 13 -7.38 23.74 -30.69
CA LEU A 13 -6.95 24.21 -29.37
C LEU A 13 -8.09 24.85 -28.57
N LEU A 14 -8.98 25.61 -29.21
CA LEU A 14 -10.17 26.17 -28.55
C LEU A 14 -11.14 25.05 -28.14
N LEU A 15 -11.36 24.06 -29.00
CA LEU A 15 -12.19 22.89 -28.71
C LEU A 15 -11.59 22.02 -27.58
N SER A 16 -10.26 21.87 -27.52
CA SER A 16 -9.62 21.12 -26.43
C SER A 16 -9.65 21.87 -25.10
N LEU A 17 -9.46 23.19 -25.10
CA LEU A 17 -9.55 24.03 -23.91
C LEU A 17 -10.99 24.15 -23.38
N THR A 18 -11.98 24.24 -24.26
CA THR A 18 -13.41 24.26 -23.87
C THR A 18 -13.86 22.89 -23.38
N THR A 19 -13.44 21.79 -24.01
CA THR A 19 -13.74 20.44 -23.50
C THR A 19 -13.05 20.16 -22.17
N LEU A 20 -11.80 20.60 -21.95
CA LEU A 20 -11.16 20.57 -20.63
C LEU A 20 -11.93 21.43 -19.61
N GLY A 21 -12.27 22.67 -19.96
CA GLY A 21 -13.01 23.59 -19.07
C GLY A 21 -14.39 23.06 -18.70
N VAL A 22 -15.08 22.41 -19.65
CA VAL A 22 -16.36 21.72 -19.41
C VAL A 22 -16.16 20.47 -18.56
N TYR A 23 -15.10 19.68 -18.77
CA TYR A 23 -14.79 18.54 -17.88
C TYR A 23 -14.44 18.98 -16.45
N PHE A 24 -13.70 20.07 -16.30
CA PHE A 24 -13.36 20.66 -15.00
C PHE A 24 -14.61 21.25 -14.32
N ASN A 25 -15.47 21.95 -15.04
CA ASN A 25 -16.74 22.46 -14.49
C ASN A 25 -17.72 21.34 -14.15
N ILE A 26 -17.88 20.33 -15.01
CA ILE A 26 -18.73 19.17 -14.74
C ILE A 26 -18.20 18.39 -13.54
N SER A 27 -16.87 18.18 -13.42
CA SER A 27 -16.31 17.50 -12.24
C SER A 27 -16.44 18.32 -10.95
N HIS A 28 -16.37 19.65 -11.02
CA HIS A 28 -16.62 20.55 -9.90
C HIS A 28 -18.11 20.58 -9.49
N GLU A 29 -19.05 20.68 -10.45
CA GLU A 29 -20.49 20.61 -10.19
C GLU A 29 -20.94 19.22 -9.71
N PHE A 30 -20.37 18.12 -10.23
CA PHE A 30 -20.63 16.77 -9.71
C PHE A 30 -20.12 16.58 -8.28
N TYR A 31 -19.06 17.30 -7.89
CA TYR A 31 -18.55 17.28 -6.51
C TYR A 31 -19.48 18.02 -5.55
N GLN A 32 -20.16 19.08 -6.02
CA GLN A 32 -21.08 19.89 -5.22
C GLN A 32 -22.49 19.28 -5.08
N ASN A 33 -22.90 18.38 -5.98
CA ASN A 33 -24.27 17.84 -5.99
C ASN A 33 -24.51 16.55 -5.20
N LYS A 34 -23.55 16.11 -4.37
CA LYS A 34 -23.84 15.21 -3.26
C LYS A 34 -23.92 16.05 -2.00
N LYS A 35 -25.08 16.08 -1.33
CA LYS A 35 -25.23 16.58 0.05
C LYS A 35 -24.37 15.74 0.98
N TYR A 36 -23.06 15.96 0.96
CA TYR A 36 -22.21 15.55 2.06
C TYR A 36 -22.56 16.47 3.22
N VAL A 37 -22.82 15.88 4.38
CA VAL A 37 -23.19 16.63 5.59
C VAL A 37 -22.04 17.55 6.05
N CYS A 38 -20.83 17.23 5.60
CA CYS A 38 -19.60 18.01 5.75
C CYS A 38 -18.64 17.68 4.58
N SER A 39 -17.66 18.53 4.29
CA SER A 39 -16.68 18.23 3.24
C SER A 39 -15.62 17.24 3.74
N PRO A 40 -15.33 16.14 3.01
CA PRO A 40 -14.28 15.20 3.38
C PRO A 40 -12.86 15.79 3.25
N LEU A 41 -12.74 16.94 2.59
CA LEU A 41 -11.49 17.66 2.39
C LEU A 41 -11.60 19.09 2.93
N ASN A 42 -10.54 19.57 3.60
CA ASN A 42 -10.41 20.99 3.94
C ASN A 42 -9.60 21.67 2.83
N LEU A 43 -10.15 22.65 2.13
CA LEU A 43 -9.39 23.34 1.07
C LEU A 43 -8.38 24.34 1.65
N ASN A 44 -7.35 24.67 0.87
CA ASN A 44 -6.32 25.69 1.15
C ASN A 44 -5.34 25.37 2.30
N THR A 45 -5.07 24.10 2.57
CA THR A 45 -4.16 23.71 3.67
C THR A 45 -2.73 23.50 3.19
N LYS A 46 -1.77 24.21 3.78
CA LYS A 46 -0.33 24.06 3.49
C LYS A 46 0.33 22.86 4.20
N GLN A 47 -0.42 22.13 5.04
CA GLN A 47 0.09 21.02 5.86
C GLN A 47 -0.36 19.66 5.31
N PHE A 48 0.62 18.85 4.91
CA PHE A 48 0.45 17.58 4.19
C PHE A 48 0.57 16.33 5.08
N PHE A 49 0.57 16.55 6.39
CA PHE A 49 0.57 15.53 7.43
C PHE A 49 -0.49 15.91 8.46
N VAL A 50 -1.06 14.92 9.16
CA VAL A 50 -1.94 15.16 10.30
C VAL A 50 -1.38 14.42 11.50
N GLU A 51 -1.37 15.09 12.64
CA GLU A 51 -1.01 14.50 13.93
C GLU A 51 -2.29 14.12 14.67
N ILE A 52 -2.45 12.83 14.99
CA ILE A 52 -3.58 12.30 15.75
C ILE A 52 -2.98 11.51 16.91
N ASP A 53 -3.34 11.86 18.14
CA ASP A 53 -2.81 11.24 19.36
C ASP A 53 -1.28 11.15 19.40
N GLY A 54 -0.59 12.23 18.97
CA GLY A 54 0.87 12.31 18.92
C GLY A 54 1.53 11.47 17.81
N GLN A 55 0.75 10.92 16.87
CA GLN A 55 1.26 10.18 15.70
C GLN A 55 1.02 10.94 14.41
N THR A 56 2.07 11.11 13.61
CA THR A 56 2.02 11.77 12.31
C THR A 56 1.63 10.78 11.21
N TYR A 57 0.54 11.04 10.52
CA TYR A 57 0.07 10.24 9.39
C TYR A 57 0.35 10.95 8.06
N PRO A 58 0.99 10.28 7.08
CA PRO A 58 1.15 10.81 5.74
C PRO A 58 -0.21 10.82 5.04
N LYS A 59 -0.46 11.91 4.33
CA LYS A 59 -1.73 12.12 3.66
C LYS A 59 -1.58 11.71 2.20
N ILE A 60 -2.03 10.51 1.86
CA ILE A 60 -2.12 10.07 0.46
C ILE A 60 -3.36 10.72 -0.18
N VAL A 61 -3.38 12.04 -0.23
CA VAL A 61 -4.13 12.79 -1.24
C VAL A 61 -3.08 13.13 -2.29
N PRO A 62 -3.31 12.92 -3.60
CA PRO A 62 -2.34 13.30 -4.61
C PRO A 62 -1.83 14.71 -4.29
N SER A 63 -0.51 14.85 -4.15
CA SER A 63 0.22 16.05 -3.69
C SER A 63 -0.04 17.32 -4.50
N PHE A 64 -0.91 17.23 -5.51
CA PHE A 64 -1.36 18.29 -6.40
C PHE A 64 -2.57 19.06 -5.87
N PHE A 65 -3.30 18.57 -4.87
CA PHE A 65 -4.41 19.30 -4.26
C PHE A 65 -3.96 20.00 -2.99
N ASN A 66 -4.13 21.33 -2.94
CA ASN A 66 -3.93 22.16 -1.74
C ASN A 66 -5.04 21.88 -0.70
N ALA A 67 -5.16 20.64 -0.22
CA ALA A 67 -6.31 20.19 0.56
C ALA A 67 -5.97 19.19 1.69
N SER A 68 -6.50 19.50 2.89
CA SER A 68 -6.89 18.75 4.11
C SER A 68 -7.58 17.41 3.91
N ILE A 69 -7.33 16.37 4.71
CA ILE A 69 -8.33 15.32 4.95
C ILE A 69 -9.05 15.79 6.19
N ASN A 70 -10.37 15.88 6.12
CA ASN A 70 -11.20 16.19 7.27
C ASN A 70 -11.58 14.88 7.97
N PHE A 71 -10.75 14.42 8.91
CA PHE A 71 -10.98 13.17 9.64
C PHE A 71 -12.24 13.21 10.51
N GLU A 72 -12.55 14.37 11.10
CA GLU A 72 -13.79 14.55 11.87
C GLU A 72 -15.02 14.31 11.00
N CYS A 73 -15.04 14.92 9.79
CA CYS A 73 -16.10 14.71 8.82
C CYS A 73 -16.20 13.24 8.39
N LEU A 74 -15.06 12.62 8.06
CA LEU A 74 -15.03 11.22 7.62
C LEU A 74 -15.46 10.24 8.71
N ASN A 75 -15.28 10.59 9.98
CA ASN A 75 -15.69 9.80 11.13
C ASN A 75 -17.09 10.16 11.67
N SER A 76 -17.74 11.21 11.14
CA SER A 76 -19.06 11.64 11.59
C SER A 76 -20.12 10.57 11.37
N ALA A 77 -20.95 10.31 12.39
CA ALA A 77 -22.06 9.38 12.35
C ALA A 77 -23.14 9.73 11.30
N GLN A 78 -23.14 10.97 10.80
CA GLN A 78 -24.02 11.43 9.73
C GLN A 78 -23.57 10.97 8.34
N THR A 79 -22.34 10.47 8.21
CA THR A 79 -21.81 9.94 6.95
C THR A 79 -22.01 8.43 6.86
N LYS A 80 -22.55 7.94 5.73
CA LYS A 80 -22.69 6.49 5.50
C LYS A 80 -21.30 5.84 5.49
N PRO A 81 -21.09 4.75 6.27
CA PRO A 81 -19.82 4.03 6.27
C PRO A 81 -19.42 3.55 4.88
N LYS A 82 -18.12 3.62 4.59
CA LYS A 82 -17.57 3.08 3.34
C LYS A 82 -17.49 1.58 3.37
N LEU A 83 -18.00 0.92 2.33
CA LEU A 83 -18.02 -0.54 2.26
C LEU A 83 -16.89 -1.08 1.38
N ILE A 84 -16.08 -1.97 1.94
CA ILE A 84 -14.96 -2.64 1.28
C ILE A 84 -15.28 -4.13 1.17
N LEU A 85 -15.41 -4.64 -0.05
CA LEU A 85 -15.68 -6.04 -0.33
C LEU A 85 -14.40 -6.80 -0.67
N LEU A 86 -14.13 -7.89 0.06
CA LEU A 86 -13.08 -8.85 -0.28
C LEU A 86 -13.65 -9.92 -1.21
N TRP A 87 -13.27 -9.89 -2.49
CA TRP A 87 -13.93 -10.69 -3.52
C TRP A 87 -13.57 -12.19 -3.49
N ASN A 88 -12.34 -12.51 -3.16
CA ASN A 88 -11.81 -13.88 -3.10
C ASN A 88 -10.90 -14.03 -1.87
N GLU A 89 -10.36 -15.22 -1.62
CA GLU A 89 -9.45 -15.45 -0.48
C GLU A 89 -8.04 -14.92 -0.76
N TYR A 90 -7.28 -14.57 0.28
CA TYR A 90 -5.87 -14.20 0.17
C TYR A 90 -5.02 -15.26 0.88
N GLY A 91 -4.70 -16.34 0.15
CA GLY A 91 -3.99 -17.48 0.72
C GLY A 91 -4.70 -17.98 1.99
N PRO A 92 -3.98 -18.16 3.12
CA PRO A 92 -4.59 -18.59 4.38
C PRO A 92 -5.36 -17.47 5.11
N TRP A 93 -5.25 -16.21 4.68
CA TRP A 93 -5.81 -15.06 5.37
C TRP A 93 -7.21 -14.74 4.87
N LYS A 94 -8.21 -15.38 5.49
CA LYS A 94 -9.62 -15.29 5.10
C LYS A 94 -10.19 -13.85 5.16
N ASP A 95 -9.62 -13.00 6.00
CA ASP A 95 -9.96 -11.59 6.23
C ASP A 95 -8.84 -10.64 5.77
N TYR A 96 -7.91 -11.15 4.95
CA TYR A 96 -6.74 -10.43 4.42
C TYR A 96 -5.84 -9.82 5.50
N LYS A 97 -5.94 -10.30 6.75
CA LYS A 97 -5.36 -9.66 7.94
C LYS A 97 -5.85 -8.22 8.17
N TYR A 98 -6.91 -7.78 7.52
CA TYR A 98 -7.60 -6.53 7.83
C TYR A 98 -8.69 -6.74 8.87
N GLY A 99 -9.25 -7.95 9.02
CA GLY A 99 -10.45 -8.19 9.81
C GLY A 99 -11.73 -7.98 9.01
N LEU A 100 -12.85 -8.47 9.55
CA LEU A 100 -14.19 -8.30 8.98
C LEU A 100 -15.06 -7.52 9.96
N GLY A 101 -16.07 -6.86 9.44
CA GLY A 101 -17.06 -6.12 10.22
C GLY A 101 -16.92 -4.62 10.10
N LYS A 102 -17.80 -3.94 10.83
CA LYS A 102 -17.99 -2.50 10.82
C LYS A 102 -17.17 -1.87 11.94
N TYR A 103 -16.38 -0.85 11.62
CA TYR A 103 -15.58 -0.02 12.55
C TYR A 103 -14.44 -0.74 13.28
N GLU A 104 -14.73 -1.84 13.97
CA GLU A 104 -13.81 -2.57 14.83
C GLU A 104 -12.46 -2.91 14.15
N PRO A 105 -12.44 -3.41 12.90
CA PRO A 105 -11.18 -3.65 12.18
C PRO A 105 -10.24 -2.44 12.08
N PHE A 106 -10.82 -1.23 11.96
CA PHE A 106 -10.12 0.03 11.78
C PHE A 106 -9.72 0.65 13.13
N ILE A 107 -10.60 0.58 14.13
CA ILE A 107 -10.33 1.04 15.50
C ILE A 107 -9.13 0.29 16.08
N ARG A 108 -9.16 -1.05 16.04
CA ARG A 108 -8.07 -1.90 16.55
C ARG A 108 -6.72 -1.61 15.90
N ARG A 109 -6.71 -1.10 14.66
CA ARG A 109 -5.50 -0.74 13.90
C ARG A 109 -5.12 0.74 14.00
N LYS A 110 -5.81 1.52 14.85
CA LYS A 110 -5.58 2.96 15.02
C LYS A 110 -5.62 3.69 13.67
N CYS A 111 -6.57 3.33 12.81
CA CYS A 111 -6.77 4.03 11.54
C CYS A 111 -7.38 5.42 11.80
N PRO A 112 -6.85 6.49 11.17
CA PRO A 112 -7.42 7.84 11.26
C PRO A 112 -8.88 7.96 10.81
N VAL A 113 -9.32 7.06 9.92
CA VAL A 113 -10.72 6.94 9.49
C VAL A 113 -11.23 5.56 9.92
N THR A 114 -12.24 5.55 10.77
CA THR A 114 -12.83 4.32 11.31
C THR A 114 -14.22 4.04 10.76
N ASN A 115 -14.90 5.01 10.15
CA ASN A 115 -16.25 4.87 9.59
C ASN A 115 -16.31 4.04 8.30
N CYS A 116 -15.86 2.80 8.38
CA CYS A 116 -15.73 1.85 7.29
C CYS A 116 -16.22 0.47 7.71
N GLU A 117 -16.55 -0.37 6.73
CA GLU A 117 -16.95 -1.76 6.91
C GLU A 117 -16.20 -2.65 5.92
N ILE A 118 -15.70 -3.79 6.39
CA ILE A 118 -15.10 -4.82 5.55
C ILE A 118 -16.00 -6.05 5.54
N THR A 119 -16.39 -6.51 4.35
CA THR A 119 -17.26 -7.68 4.17
C THR A 119 -16.71 -8.65 3.11
N LYS A 120 -17.20 -9.89 3.17
CA LYS A 120 -17.03 -10.91 2.12
C LYS A 120 -18.33 -11.24 1.40
N ASP A 121 -19.43 -10.62 1.82
CA ASP A 121 -20.74 -10.89 1.26
C ASP A 121 -20.83 -10.31 -0.16
N LYS A 122 -20.76 -11.20 -1.15
CA LYS A 122 -20.78 -10.85 -2.57
C LYS A 122 -22.12 -10.28 -3.02
N SER A 123 -23.21 -10.52 -2.28
CA SER A 123 -24.51 -9.90 -2.58
C SER A 123 -24.46 -8.39 -2.48
N ARG A 124 -23.51 -7.86 -1.70
CA ARG A 124 -23.30 -6.42 -1.47
C ARG A 124 -22.38 -5.75 -2.50
N LEU A 125 -22.06 -6.43 -3.60
CA LEU A 125 -21.23 -5.89 -4.67
C LEU A 125 -21.73 -4.53 -5.18
N ALA A 126 -23.04 -4.40 -5.41
CA ALA A 126 -23.65 -3.18 -5.94
C ALA A 126 -23.60 -1.97 -4.98
N GLU A 127 -23.43 -2.21 -3.69
CA GLU A 127 -23.31 -1.13 -2.70
C GLU A 127 -21.89 -0.87 -2.21
N SER A 128 -20.95 -1.75 -2.56
CA SER A 128 -19.54 -1.61 -2.18
C SER A 128 -18.91 -0.37 -2.81
N ASP A 129 -18.13 0.39 -2.05
CA ASP A 129 -17.32 1.51 -2.57
C ASP A 129 -16.02 0.98 -3.19
N LEU A 130 -15.41 -0.04 -2.56
CA LEU A 130 -14.21 -0.72 -3.04
C LEU A 130 -14.40 -2.23 -3.11
N VAL A 131 -13.85 -2.85 -4.15
CA VAL A 131 -13.83 -4.30 -4.30
C VAL A 131 -12.39 -4.76 -4.50
N LEU A 132 -11.85 -5.49 -3.53
CA LEU A 132 -10.49 -6.00 -3.55
C LEU A 132 -10.49 -7.39 -4.16
N VAL A 133 -9.72 -7.58 -5.24
CA VAL A 133 -9.50 -8.88 -5.84
C VAL A 133 -8.03 -9.25 -5.69
N HIS A 134 -7.75 -10.27 -4.89
CA HIS A 134 -6.39 -10.80 -4.77
C HIS A 134 -6.07 -11.65 -6.00
N MET A 135 -5.27 -11.10 -6.92
CA MET A 135 -5.12 -11.65 -8.27
C MET A 135 -4.24 -12.89 -8.36
N ARG A 136 -3.44 -13.18 -7.32
CA ARG A 136 -2.68 -14.44 -7.23
C ARG A 136 -3.55 -15.61 -6.74
N SER A 137 -4.65 -15.33 -6.04
CA SER A 137 -5.57 -16.35 -5.54
C SER A 137 -6.57 -16.83 -6.59
N LYS A 138 -7.20 -17.99 -6.34
CA LYS A 138 -8.30 -18.47 -7.16
C LYS A 138 -9.50 -17.53 -7.08
N TYR A 139 -10.17 -17.33 -8.20
CA TYR A 139 -11.47 -16.66 -8.32
C TYR A 139 -12.23 -17.32 -9.48
N SER A 140 -13.55 -17.50 -9.33
CA SER A 140 -14.39 -18.13 -10.37
C SER A 140 -14.77 -17.15 -11.49
N LYS A 141 -15.10 -15.91 -11.12
CA LYS A 141 -15.44 -14.83 -12.04
C LYS A 141 -14.94 -13.51 -11.43
N LEU A 142 -14.53 -12.55 -12.27
CA LEU A 142 -14.27 -11.19 -11.82
C LEU A 142 -15.59 -10.41 -11.62
N PRO A 143 -15.66 -9.49 -10.65
CA PRO A 143 -16.87 -8.70 -10.37
C PRO A 143 -17.00 -7.55 -11.39
N LEU A 144 -17.19 -7.89 -12.66
CA LEU A 144 -17.29 -6.92 -13.76
C LEU A 144 -18.67 -6.28 -13.85
N ASP A 145 -19.70 -7.00 -13.42
CA ASP A 145 -21.07 -6.48 -13.30
C ASP A 145 -21.22 -5.72 -11.97
N ARG A 146 -20.82 -4.44 -11.98
CA ARG A 146 -20.81 -3.57 -10.82
C ARG A 146 -21.09 -2.13 -11.25
N PRO A 147 -21.68 -1.29 -10.39
CA PRO A 147 -21.86 0.12 -10.70
C PRO A 147 -20.51 0.85 -10.69
N TYR A 148 -20.44 1.98 -11.42
CA TYR A 148 -19.21 2.77 -11.56
C TYR A 148 -18.61 3.23 -10.21
N LYS A 149 -19.47 3.46 -9.20
CA LYS A 149 -19.04 3.82 -7.84
C LYS A 149 -18.19 2.74 -7.16
N SER A 150 -18.38 1.47 -7.53
CA SER A 150 -17.68 0.32 -6.97
C SER A 150 -16.34 0.16 -7.68
N ARG A 151 -15.29 0.75 -7.12
CA ARG A 151 -13.97 0.74 -7.73
C ARG A 151 -13.31 -0.61 -7.51
N LEU A 152 -12.88 -1.24 -8.60
CA LEU A 152 -12.18 -2.53 -8.55
C LEU A 152 -10.69 -2.32 -8.33
N VAL A 153 -10.16 -2.98 -7.31
CA VAL A 153 -8.75 -2.89 -6.90
C VAL A 153 -8.02 -4.16 -7.30
N PHE A 154 -6.98 -4.00 -8.11
CA PHE A 154 -6.04 -5.06 -8.46
C PHE A 154 -5.07 -5.25 -7.29
N LEU A 155 -5.29 -6.28 -6.47
CA LEU A 155 -4.45 -6.55 -5.29
C LEU A 155 -3.46 -7.68 -5.60
N ILE A 156 -2.15 -7.38 -5.50
CA ILE A 156 -1.11 -8.40 -5.52
C ILE A 156 0.12 -7.96 -4.71
N THR A 157 0.44 -8.64 -3.62
CA THR A 157 1.58 -8.25 -2.78
C THR A 157 2.90 -8.84 -3.25
N GLU A 158 2.83 -9.81 -4.15
CA GLU A 158 3.95 -10.64 -4.55
C GLU A 158 4.61 -10.08 -5.80
N SER A 159 5.94 -10.19 -5.86
CA SER A 159 6.70 -9.72 -7.01
C SER A 159 6.30 -10.44 -8.32
N PRO A 160 6.65 -9.90 -9.50
CA PRO A 160 6.28 -10.50 -10.78
C PRO A 160 6.81 -11.92 -10.94
N ILE A 161 8.04 -12.19 -10.48
CA ILE A 161 8.65 -13.52 -10.56
C ILE A 161 7.94 -14.57 -9.70
N HIS A 162 7.25 -14.13 -8.64
CA HIS A 162 6.44 -14.99 -7.77
C HIS A 162 4.95 -14.95 -8.13
N SER A 163 4.58 -14.25 -9.20
CA SER A 163 3.19 -14.07 -9.62
C SER A 163 2.94 -14.73 -10.96
N LYS A 164 1.66 -15.01 -11.25
CA LYS A 164 1.28 -15.54 -12.56
C LYS A 164 1.42 -14.43 -13.61
N GLN A 165 1.74 -14.81 -14.84
CA GLN A 165 1.57 -13.90 -15.97
C GLN A 165 0.07 -13.67 -16.17
N PHE A 166 -0.35 -12.40 -16.13
CA PHE A 166 -1.74 -12.03 -16.32
C PHE A 166 -2.03 -11.86 -17.81
N HIS A 167 -3.14 -12.43 -18.26
CA HIS A 167 -3.55 -12.35 -19.65
C HIS A 167 -3.90 -10.89 -20.02
N PRO A 168 -3.55 -10.39 -21.22
CA PRO A 168 -3.84 -9.01 -21.63
C PRO A 168 -5.32 -8.60 -21.59
N THR A 169 -6.24 -9.56 -21.54
CA THR A 169 -7.68 -9.30 -21.36
C THR A 169 -8.03 -8.63 -20.03
N PHE A 170 -7.13 -8.63 -19.05
CA PHE A 170 -7.33 -7.89 -17.81
C PHE A 170 -7.03 -6.38 -17.94
N ASN A 171 -6.45 -5.95 -19.07
CA ASN A 171 -6.14 -4.54 -19.31
C ASN A 171 -7.42 -3.70 -19.29
N GLY A 172 -7.40 -2.60 -18.53
CA GLY A 172 -8.53 -1.68 -18.41
C GLY A 172 -9.67 -2.14 -17.49
N LEU A 173 -9.66 -3.36 -16.94
CA LEU A 173 -10.75 -3.85 -16.08
C LEU A 173 -10.73 -3.29 -14.65
N PHE A 174 -9.53 -2.92 -14.17
CA PHE A 174 -9.29 -2.49 -12.81
C PHE A 174 -9.17 -0.97 -12.74
N ASN A 175 -9.77 -0.39 -11.71
CA ASN A 175 -9.80 1.05 -11.53
C ASN A 175 -8.63 1.58 -10.68
N LEU A 176 -8.11 0.73 -9.79
CA LEU A 176 -7.07 1.06 -8.82
C LEU A 176 -6.13 -0.14 -8.66
N THR A 177 -4.92 0.13 -8.17
CA THR A 177 -3.88 -0.88 -7.93
C THR A 177 -3.44 -0.84 -6.48
N ALA A 178 -3.22 -2.02 -5.91
CA ALA A 178 -2.62 -2.24 -4.60
C ALA A 178 -1.56 -3.33 -4.78
N THR A 179 -0.35 -2.96 -5.19
CA THR A 179 0.69 -3.93 -5.56
C THR A 179 1.98 -3.74 -4.77
N PHE A 180 2.94 -4.64 -4.96
CA PHE A 180 4.32 -4.46 -4.45
C PHE A 180 4.99 -3.16 -4.95
N ASN A 181 4.49 -2.54 -6.03
CA ASN A 181 5.02 -1.30 -6.57
C ASN A 181 4.55 -0.09 -5.74
N GLN A 182 5.50 0.78 -5.36
CA GLN A 182 5.24 2.02 -4.61
C GLN A 182 4.37 3.03 -5.37
N ASN A 183 4.34 2.96 -6.70
CA ASN A 183 3.48 3.81 -7.55
C ASN A 183 2.02 3.29 -7.63
N SER A 184 1.66 2.28 -6.84
CA SER A 184 0.27 1.82 -6.73
C SER A 184 -0.59 2.87 -6.04
N TYR A 185 -1.90 2.89 -6.33
CA TYR A 185 -2.85 3.77 -5.63
C TYR A 185 -2.88 3.52 -4.13
N PHE A 186 -2.70 2.25 -3.72
CA PHE A 186 -2.54 1.85 -2.33
C PHE A 186 -1.15 1.25 -2.13
N SER A 187 -0.40 1.80 -1.17
CA SER A 187 0.91 1.28 -0.79
C SER A 187 0.81 -0.15 -0.26
N PRO A 188 1.75 -1.04 -0.59
CA PRO A 188 1.73 -2.42 -0.09
C PRO A 188 1.81 -2.49 1.44
N PHE A 189 0.90 -3.29 2.01
CA PHE A 189 0.72 -3.54 3.45
C PHE A 189 2.01 -3.92 4.22
N TYR A 190 3.01 -4.49 3.52
CA TYR A 190 4.27 -4.92 4.13
C TYR A 190 5.30 -3.79 4.29
N TYR A 191 5.07 -2.63 3.67
CA TYR A 191 6.03 -1.52 3.62
C TYR A 191 5.43 -0.19 4.09
N SER A 192 4.11 -0.09 4.23
CA SER A 192 3.48 1.11 4.82
C SER A 192 3.61 1.07 6.33
N ASN A 193 4.47 1.95 6.86
CA ASN A 193 4.55 2.53 8.22
C ASN A 193 5.99 2.65 8.74
N ILE A 194 7.01 2.21 7.99
CA ILE A 194 8.39 2.59 8.30
C ILE A 194 8.74 3.77 7.40
N GLU A 195 8.45 4.97 7.88
CA GLU A 195 9.20 6.13 7.39
C GLU A 195 10.64 5.92 7.87
N LEU A 196 11.50 5.39 7.00
CA LEU A 196 12.94 5.45 7.24
C LEU A 196 13.34 6.92 7.14
N LYS A 197 13.19 7.64 8.24
CA LYS A 197 13.78 8.97 8.40
C LYS A 197 15.27 8.73 8.48
N TRP A 198 15.95 8.95 7.36
CA TRP A 198 17.39 9.11 7.34
C TRP A 198 17.72 10.35 8.16
N GLN A 199 17.92 10.15 9.46
CA GLN A 199 18.45 11.17 10.34
C GLN A 199 19.96 11.02 10.31
N LEU A 200 20.66 12.14 10.09
CA LEU A 200 22.09 12.16 10.41
C LEU A 200 22.19 11.80 11.88
N ASN A 201 22.86 10.68 12.18
CA ASN A 201 23.18 10.37 13.56
C ASN A 201 24.11 11.48 14.06
N GLN A 202 23.58 12.43 14.84
CA GLN A 202 24.35 13.56 15.34
C GLN A 202 25.46 13.11 16.31
N GLU A 203 25.33 11.90 16.85
CA GLU A 203 26.34 11.22 17.66
C GLU A 203 27.27 10.33 16.81
N PHE A 204 27.23 10.45 15.48
CA PHE A 204 28.17 9.76 14.61
C PHE A 204 29.55 10.39 14.77
N ASP A 205 30.40 9.70 15.51
CA ASP A 205 31.82 10.00 15.61
C ASP A 205 32.56 9.32 14.44
N PRO A 206 33.16 10.09 13.51
CA PRO A 206 33.90 9.53 12.39
C PRO A 206 35.19 8.80 12.82
N ASP A 207 35.72 9.10 14.01
CA ASP A 207 36.95 8.50 14.54
C ASP A 207 36.66 7.25 15.39
N LYS A 208 35.38 6.98 15.69
CA LYS A 208 34.98 5.80 16.43
C LYS A 208 35.07 4.55 15.56
N ASP A 209 35.90 3.60 16.00
CA ASP A 209 35.92 2.27 15.42
C ASP A 209 34.69 1.45 15.87
N PHE A 210 33.63 1.48 15.06
CA PHE A 210 32.42 0.67 15.27
C PHE A 210 32.66 -0.84 15.16
N SER A 211 33.85 -1.29 14.76
CA SER A 211 34.23 -2.71 14.74
C SER A 211 34.89 -3.18 16.03
N GLN A 212 35.31 -2.26 16.91
CA GLN A 212 36.01 -2.59 18.14
C GLN A 212 35.18 -3.56 19.01
N GLY A 213 35.78 -4.68 19.39
CA GLY A 213 35.14 -5.74 20.19
C GLY A 213 34.18 -6.66 19.43
N LYS A 214 33.87 -6.39 18.14
CA LYS A 214 33.02 -7.27 17.33
C LYS A 214 33.82 -8.46 16.81
N THR A 215 33.30 -9.66 17.05
CA THR A 215 33.92 -10.91 16.60
C THR A 215 33.37 -11.41 15.26
N ARG A 216 32.22 -10.89 14.83
CA ARG A 216 31.49 -11.25 13.60
C ARG A 216 31.34 -10.03 12.68
N LEU A 217 31.19 -10.30 11.38
CA LEU A 217 31.13 -9.27 10.33
C LEU A 217 29.69 -8.93 9.96
N ALA A 218 28.89 -9.94 9.65
CA ALA A 218 27.52 -9.76 9.18
C ALA A 218 26.65 -10.98 9.50
N VAL A 219 25.33 -10.76 9.57
CA VAL A 219 24.35 -11.81 9.76
C VAL A 219 23.24 -11.70 8.73
N ILE A 220 22.80 -12.83 8.19
CA ILE A 220 21.57 -12.93 7.41
C ILE A 220 20.57 -13.85 8.10
N LEU A 221 19.33 -13.38 8.15
CA LEU A 221 18.19 -14.07 8.73
C LEU A 221 17.31 -14.59 7.59
N ALA A 222 17.20 -15.90 7.40
CA ALA A 222 16.52 -16.46 6.23
C ALA A 222 15.83 -17.82 6.47
N SER A 223 14.60 -17.92 5.97
CA SER A 223 13.77 -19.14 5.95
C SER A 223 13.53 -19.72 4.54
N ASN A 224 13.61 -18.88 3.50
CA ASN A 224 13.47 -19.32 2.11
C ASN A 224 14.86 -19.38 1.43
N CYS A 225 15.36 -20.61 1.27
CA CYS A 225 16.75 -20.90 0.89
C CYS A 225 16.94 -21.03 -0.62
N GLN A 226 15.87 -21.40 -1.32
CA GLN A 226 15.84 -21.58 -2.77
C GLN A 226 15.13 -20.40 -3.45
N ALA A 227 15.33 -19.19 -2.91
CA ALA A 227 14.77 -17.99 -3.51
C ALA A 227 15.38 -17.75 -4.90
N HIS A 228 14.59 -17.32 -5.88
CA HIS A 228 15.07 -17.04 -7.25
C HIS A 228 16.24 -16.03 -7.30
N SER A 229 16.30 -15.12 -6.32
CA SER A 229 17.42 -14.18 -6.15
C SER A 229 18.78 -14.85 -5.89
N LYS A 230 18.81 -16.15 -5.54
CA LYS A 230 20.01 -16.88 -5.10
C LYS A 230 20.74 -16.22 -3.93
N ARG A 231 20.04 -15.38 -3.14
CA ARG A 231 20.63 -14.63 -2.03
C ARG A 231 21.43 -15.49 -1.04
N ILE A 232 20.97 -16.72 -0.78
CA ILE A 232 21.67 -17.63 0.14
C ILE A 232 22.90 -18.26 -0.51
N GLU A 233 22.85 -18.59 -1.80
CA GLU A 233 24.04 -19.04 -2.55
C GLU A 233 25.10 -17.94 -2.56
N TYR A 234 24.70 -16.69 -2.83
CA TYR A 234 25.61 -15.54 -2.78
C TYR A 234 26.28 -15.39 -1.41
N VAL A 235 25.52 -15.46 -0.31
CA VAL A 235 26.10 -15.38 1.05
C VAL A 235 27.03 -16.57 1.34
N ARG A 236 26.71 -17.77 0.87
CA ARG A 236 27.58 -18.95 1.03
C ARG A 236 28.89 -18.80 0.26
N GLU A 237 28.88 -18.18 -0.92
CA GLU A 237 30.12 -17.84 -1.64
C GLU A 237 30.95 -16.83 -0.84
N MET A 238 30.32 -15.81 -0.24
CA MET A 238 31.03 -14.86 0.64
C MET A 238 31.66 -15.53 1.86
N GLN A 239 31.01 -16.55 2.43
CA GLN A 239 31.55 -17.30 3.57
C GLN A 239 32.87 -18.00 3.27
N LYS A 240 33.16 -18.34 2.01
CA LYS A 240 34.47 -18.90 1.60
C LYS A 240 35.61 -17.91 1.86
N TYR A 241 35.34 -16.61 1.76
CA TYR A 241 36.30 -15.54 1.98
C TYR A 241 36.28 -15.00 3.41
N SER A 242 35.17 -15.16 4.14
CA SER A 242 35.06 -14.72 5.53
C SER A 242 34.13 -15.62 6.34
N GLN A 243 34.72 -16.39 7.27
CA GLN A 243 33.98 -17.23 8.23
C GLN A 243 33.24 -16.40 9.30
N LYS A 244 33.32 -15.06 9.24
CA LYS A 244 32.66 -14.14 10.16
C LYS A 244 31.25 -13.73 9.69
N ILE A 245 30.75 -14.30 8.60
CA ILE A 245 29.39 -14.09 8.11
C ILE A 245 28.54 -15.28 8.54
N ASP A 246 27.45 -15.05 9.27
CA ASP A 246 26.56 -16.09 9.76
C ASP A 246 25.19 -16.07 9.06
N ILE A 247 24.64 -17.27 8.81
CA ILE A 247 23.27 -17.48 8.32
C ILE A 247 22.47 -18.13 9.46
N TYR A 248 21.36 -17.52 9.88
CA TYR A 248 20.44 -18.07 10.87
C TYR A 248 19.03 -18.25 10.30
N GLY A 249 18.25 -19.15 10.91
CA GLY A 249 16.89 -19.52 10.49
C GLY A 249 16.87 -20.82 9.70
N GLY A 250 15.78 -21.10 8.98
CA GLY A 250 15.58 -22.35 8.23
C GLY A 250 16.64 -22.63 7.15
N CYS A 251 17.46 -21.64 6.80
CA CYS A 251 18.53 -21.78 5.80
C CYS A 251 19.94 -21.94 6.38
N GLY A 252 20.10 -21.91 7.70
CA GLY A 252 21.40 -21.93 8.36
C GLY A 252 21.33 -22.46 9.79
N LYS A 253 22.06 -21.80 10.69
CA LYS A 253 22.12 -22.18 12.11
C LYS A 253 20.78 -21.92 12.79
N SER A 254 20.47 -22.74 13.80
CA SER A 254 19.32 -22.52 14.66
C SER A 254 19.43 -21.18 15.39
N CYS A 255 18.30 -20.49 15.54
CA CYS A 255 18.20 -19.26 16.34
C CYS A 255 18.30 -19.50 17.85
N ASN A 256 18.30 -20.77 18.32
CA ASN A 256 18.47 -21.11 19.73
C ASN A 256 19.96 -21.11 20.09
N ILE A 257 20.50 -19.94 20.44
CA ILE A 257 21.89 -19.77 20.87
C ILE A 257 21.95 -19.89 22.40
N PRO A 258 22.60 -20.93 22.98
CA PRO A 258 22.70 -21.10 24.43
C PRO A 258 23.38 -19.90 25.09
N GLY A 259 22.77 -19.36 26.15
CA GLY A 259 23.31 -18.21 26.90
C GLY A 259 23.02 -16.83 26.28
N GLU A 260 22.43 -16.75 25.08
CA GLU A 260 21.97 -15.49 24.48
C GLU A 260 20.45 -15.38 24.43
N ASN A 261 19.87 -14.76 25.46
CA ASN A 261 18.43 -14.45 25.49
C ASN A 261 17.98 -13.43 24.42
N ARG A 262 18.93 -12.76 23.73
CA ARG A 262 18.65 -11.73 22.71
C ARG A 262 17.89 -12.27 21.49
N PHE A 263 18.02 -13.56 21.19
CA PHE A 263 17.29 -14.21 20.09
C PHE A 263 16.01 -14.92 20.57
N LEU A 264 15.98 -15.37 21.83
CA LEU A 264 14.78 -15.95 22.46
C LEU A 264 13.70 -14.88 22.76
N SER A 265 14.09 -13.65 23.04
CA SER A 265 13.16 -12.51 23.16
C SER A 265 12.75 -11.90 21.82
N ASN A 266 13.39 -12.31 20.72
CA ASN A 266 13.15 -11.76 19.38
C ASN A 266 12.19 -12.67 18.61
N GLU A 267 10.90 -12.33 18.62
CA GLU A 267 9.86 -12.99 17.81
C GLU A 267 10.25 -13.12 16.32
N LEU A 268 11.15 -12.26 15.82
CA LEU A 268 11.64 -12.29 14.46
C LEU A 268 12.42 -13.57 14.11
N CYS A 269 13.28 -14.07 15.00
CA CYS A 269 14.14 -15.23 14.69
C CYS A 269 13.34 -16.54 14.76
N ALA A 270 12.38 -16.64 15.68
CA ALA A 270 11.47 -17.79 15.76
C ALA A 270 10.49 -17.89 14.56
N ARG A 271 10.21 -16.77 13.86
CA ARG A 271 9.32 -16.74 12.69
C ARG A 271 10.04 -17.06 11.36
N ILE A 272 11.36 -17.19 11.37
CA ILE A 272 12.20 -17.48 10.19
C ILE A 272 12.93 -18.83 10.28
N THR A 273 12.72 -19.59 11.35
CA THR A 273 13.04 -21.02 11.44
C THR A 273 11.95 -21.83 10.79
#